data_AF-A0A840DNN5-F1
#
_entry.id   AF-A0A840DNN5-F1
#
_cell.length_a   1.000
_cell.length_b   1.000
_cell.length_c   1.000
_cell.angle_alpha   90.00
_cell.angle_beta   90.00
_cell.angle_gamma   90.00
#
_symmetry.space_group_name_H-M   'P 1'
#
loop_
_entity.id
_entity.type
_entity.pdbx_description
1 polymer ?
#
loop_
_entity_poly.entity_id
_entity_poly.type
_entity_poly.pdbx_seq_one_letter_code
_entity_poly.pdbx_strand_id
1 'polypeptide(L)'
;MNRKEKQRIRLQIINILNTHCSNCGERNDSSTSLCLTVCPIGEKMQRLSSMLERDAFPVRETRKGKWTAEEEFYLWNHRDVLTVEKLAARLNREQEAVVAKLQQLAKKGGISHVG
;
A
#
# COMPACT_ATOMS: atom_id res chain seq x y z
N MET A 1 7.69 -11.92 -15.37
CA MET A 1 6.74 -12.86 -16.03
C MET A 1 6.43 -12.45 -17.46
N ASN A 2 6.27 -13.41 -18.38
CA ASN A 2 5.95 -13.15 -19.78
C ASN A 2 4.45 -12.88 -20.02
N ARG A 3 4.10 -12.31 -21.18
CA ARG A 3 2.71 -11.95 -21.53
C ARG A 3 1.75 -13.14 -21.53
N LYS A 4 2.19 -14.31 -21.98
CA LYS A 4 1.38 -15.53 -22.06
C LYS A 4 1.07 -16.10 -20.67
N GLU A 5 2.04 -16.05 -19.75
CA GLU A 5 1.88 -16.44 -18.36
C GLU A 5 0.89 -15.52 -17.62
N LYS A 6 1.03 -14.20 -17.78
CA LYS A 6 0.05 -13.24 -17.22
C LYS A 6 -1.36 -13.50 -17.74
N GLN A 7 -1.49 -13.78 -19.04
CA GLN A 7 -2.78 -14.13 -19.64
C GLN A 7 -3.34 -15.44 -19.05
N ARG A 8 -2.50 -16.48 -18.87
CA ARG A 8 -2.92 -17.75 -18.28
C ARG A 8 -3.42 -17.57 -16.85
N ILE A 9 -2.72 -16.80 -16.02
CA ILE A 9 -3.14 -16.53 -14.65
C ILE A 9 -4.47 -15.77 -14.63
N ARG A 10 -4.65 -14.76 -15.50
CA ARG A 10 -5.93 -14.05 -15.63
C ARG A 10 -7.09 -14.98 -16.01
N LEU A 11 -6.86 -15.90 -16.94
CA LEU A 11 -7.86 -16.90 -17.33
C LEU A 11 -8.19 -17.87 -16.19
N GLN A 12 -7.19 -18.28 -15.40
CA GLN A 12 -7.40 -19.12 -14.22
C GLN A 12 -8.25 -18.40 -13.16
N ILE A 13 -7.99 -17.12 -12.92
CA ILE A 13 -8.80 -16.30 -11.99
C ILE A 13 -10.26 -16.22 -12.49
N ILE A 14 -10.48 -15.94 -13.78
CA ILE A 14 -11.82 -15.90 -14.37
C ILE A 14 -12.54 -17.24 -14.24
N ASN A 15 -11.85 -18.35 -14.51
CA ASN A 15 -12.42 -19.68 -14.40
C ASN A 15 -12.86 -20.00 -12.96
N ILE A 16 -12.02 -19.67 -11.97
CA ILE A 16 -12.34 -19.85 -10.56
C ILE A 16 -13.57 -19.02 -10.18
N LEU A 17 -13.62 -17.76 -10.61
CA LEU A 17 -14.76 -16.88 -10.36
C LEU A 17 -16.06 -17.45 -10.93
N ASN A 18 -16.04 -17.88 -12.19
CA ASN A 18 -17.22 -18.39 -12.87
C ASN A 18 -17.70 -19.74 -12.31
N THR A 19 -16.78 -20.58 -11.85
CA THR A 19 -17.09 -21.96 -11.40
C THR A 19 -17.48 -22.01 -9.92
N HIS A 20 -16.78 -21.23 -9.08
CA HIS A 20 -16.90 -21.35 -7.62
C HIS A 20 -17.51 -20.12 -6.95
N CYS A 21 -17.45 -18.94 -7.58
CA CYS A 21 -17.89 -17.70 -6.94
C CYS A 21 -19.15 -17.09 -7.57
N SER A 22 -19.59 -17.56 -8.75
CA SER A 22 -20.72 -17.02 -9.51
C SER A 22 -22.02 -17.01 -8.72
N ASN A 23 -22.29 -18.08 -7.97
CA ASN A 23 -23.48 -18.24 -7.13
C ASN A 23 -23.15 -18.27 -5.63
N CYS A 24 -22.02 -17.69 -5.22
CA CYS A 24 -21.58 -17.74 -3.83
C CYS A 24 -22.36 -16.70 -2.98
N GLY A 25 -23.19 -17.18 -2.04
CA GLY A 25 -23.94 -16.33 -1.12
C GLY A 25 -23.04 -15.40 -0.31
N GLU A 26 -21.93 -15.93 0.21
CA GLU A 26 -20.95 -15.19 1.00
C GLU A 26 -20.22 -14.08 0.21
N ARG A 27 -20.15 -14.19 -1.12
CA ARG A 27 -19.56 -13.15 -1.97
C ARG A 27 -20.54 -12.01 -2.22
N ASN A 28 -21.83 -12.33 -2.29
CA ASN A 28 -22.88 -11.37 -2.57
C ASN A 28 -23.41 -10.70 -1.29
N ASP A 29 -23.06 -11.25 -0.12
CA ASP A 29 -23.26 -10.60 1.16
C ASP A 29 -22.13 -9.59 1.43
N SER A 30 -22.47 -8.30 1.45
CA SER A 30 -21.52 -7.22 1.69
C SER A 30 -21.04 -7.12 3.15
N SER A 31 -21.61 -7.91 4.07
CA SER A 31 -21.31 -7.83 5.50
C SER A 31 -20.15 -8.75 5.95
N THR A 32 -19.85 -9.81 5.20
CA THR A 32 -18.89 -10.85 5.61
C THR A 32 -17.66 -10.89 4.69
N SER A 33 -16.49 -10.54 5.23
CA SER A 33 -15.20 -10.64 4.51
C SER A 33 -14.67 -12.07 4.42
N LEU A 34 -15.52 -13.10 4.48
CA LEU A 34 -15.11 -14.51 4.57
C LEU A 34 -14.31 -14.94 3.33
N CYS A 35 -14.64 -14.38 2.16
CA CYS A 35 -13.86 -14.57 0.93
C CYS A 35 -12.41 -14.07 1.02
N LEU A 36 -12.10 -13.18 1.96
CA LEU A 36 -10.76 -12.64 2.17
C LEU A 36 -10.02 -13.28 3.36
N THR A 37 -10.73 -13.83 4.33
CA THR A 37 -10.15 -14.29 5.61
C THR A 37 -10.13 -15.81 5.79
N VAL A 38 -11.14 -16.55 5.32
CA VAL A 38 -11.30 -17.99 5.62
C VAL A 38 -11.55 -18.85 4.37
N CYS A 39 -12.02 -18.25 3.28
CA CYS A 39 -12.39 -19.00 2.08
C CYS A 39 -11.16 -19.56 1.34
N PRO A 40 -11.05 -20.89 1.14
CA PRO A 40 -9.91 -21.48 0.43
C PRO A 40 -9.86 -21.10 -1.05
N ILE A 41 -11.01 -20.82 -1.68
CA ILE A 41 -11.09 -20.32 -3.05
C ILE A 41 -10.56 -18.88 -3.14
N GLY A 42 -10.93 -18.05 -2.16
CA GLY A 42 -10.43 -16.69 -2.03
C GLY A 42 -8.91 -16.64 -1.83
N GLU A 43 -8.37 -17.49 -0.96
CA GLU A 43 -6.92 -17.62 -0.76
C GLU A 43 -6.20 -18.02 -2.06
N LYS A 44 -6.74 -18.98 -2.81
CA LYS A 44 -6.18 -19.40 -4.10
C LYS A 44 -6.19 -18.26 -5.13
N MET A 45 -7.25 -17.45 -5.15
CA MET A 45 -7.31 -16.26 -6.01
C MET A 45 -6.30 -15.20 -5.59
N GLN A 46 -6.16 -14.91 -4.29
CA GLN A 46 -5.18 -13.96 -3.78
C GLN A 46 -3.76 -14.38 -4.19
N ARG A 47 -3.41 -15.66 -4.07
CA ARG A 47 -2.11 -16.19 -4.53
C ARG A 47 -1.88 -15.95 -6.02
N LEU A 48 -2.88 -16.20 -6.87
CA LEU A 48 -2.79 -15.95 -8.32
C LEU A 48 -2.66 -14.44 -8.63
N SER A 49 -3.39 -13.59 -7.90
CA SER A 49 -3.27 -12.13 -8.02
C SER A 49 -1.88 -11.64 -7.61
N SER A 50 -1.33 -12.12 -6.49
CA SER A 50 0.02 -11.76 -6.05
C SER A 50 1.09 -12.18 -7.04
N MET A 51 0.90 -13.28 -7.78
CA MET A 51 1.81 -13.64 -8.87
C MET A 51 1.80 -12.60 -9.99
N LEU A 52 0.65 -11.99 -10.31
CA LEU A 52 0.54 -10.90 -11.29
C LEU A 52 1.16 -9.59 -10.77
N GLU A 53 1.03 -9.33 -9.47
CA GLU A 53 1.50 -8.09 -8.82
C GLU A 53 3.02 -7.99 -8.72
N ARG A 54 3.73 -9.13 -8.60
CA ARG A 54 5.22 -9.16 -8.54
C ARG A 54 5.93 -8.50 -9.72
N ASP A 55 5.23 -8.28 -10.84
CA ASP A 55 5.75 -7.51 -12.00
C ASP A 55 4.99 -6.20 -12.27
N ALA A 56 3.91 -5.90 -11.53
CA ALA A 56 3.03 -4.77 -11.84
C ALA A 56 3.44 -3.48 -11.13
N PHE A 57 3.96 -3.55 -9.91
CA PHE A 57 4.49 -2.40 -9.19
C PHE A 57 5.55 -2.90 -8.20
N PRO A 58 6.73 -2.27 -8.06
CA PRO A 58 7.32 -2.27 -6.74
C PRO A 58 6.25 -1.63 -5.86
N VAL A 59 5.65 -2.39 -4.96
CA VAL A 59 5.13 -1.78 -3.73
C VAL A 59 6.36 -1.06 -3.20
N ARG A 60 6.45 0.25 -3.46
CA ARG A 60 7.43 1.09 -2.81
C ARG A 60 7.04 0.93 -1.36
N GLU A 61 7.70 0.01 -0.65
CA GLU A 61 7.54 -0.12 0.79
C GLU A 61 7.78 1.29 1.30
N THR A 62 6.68 1.94 1.66
CA THR A 62 6.73 3.25 2.26
C THR A 62 7.56 3.07 3.51
N ARG A 63 8.59 3.90 3.70
CA ARG A 63 9.50 3.77 4.82
C ARG A 63 8.70 3.93 6.12
N LYS A 64 8.37 2.81 6.75
CA LYS A 64 7.73 2.74 8.06
C LYS A 64 8.82 2.66 9.12
N GLY A 65 8.76 3.50 10.16
CA GLY A 65 9.73 3.49 11.25
C GLY A 65 10.11 4.88 11.76
N LYS A 66 11.23 4.94 12.51
CA LYS A 66 11.74 6.17 13.10
C LYS A 66 12.13 7.18 12.01
N TRP A 67 11.83 8.45 12.26
CA TRP A 67 12.31 9.57 11.46
C TRP A 67 13.78 9.81 11.76
N THR A 68 14.62 9.89 10.73
CA THR A 68 16.01 10.32 10.91
C THR A 68 16.10 11.83 11.01
N ALA A 69 17.19 12.34 11.58
CA ALA A 69 17.41 13.78 11.72
C ALA A 69 17.41 14.50 10.35
N GLU A 70 17.94 13.85 9.32
CA GLU A 70 17.95 14.39 7.94
C GLU A 70 16.55 14.47 7.36
N GLU A 71 15.70 13.48 7.64
CA GLU A 71 14.30 13.47 7.17
C GLU A 71 13.50 14.59 7.86
N GLU A 72 13.71 14.80 9.17
CA GLU A 72 13.10 15.90 9.92
C GLU A 72 13.59 17.27 9.43
N PHE A 73 14.90 17.41 9.20
CA PHE A 73 15.51 18.61 8.64
C PHE A 73 14.96 18.94 7.25
N TYR A 74 14.86 17.93 6.39
CA TYR A 74 14.32 18.10 5.05
C TYR A 74 12.85 18.53 5.11
N LEU A 75 12.03 17.88 5.93
CA LEU A 75 10.63 18.26 6.12
C LEU A 75 10.48 19.70 6.61
N TRP A 76 11.21 20.06 7.67
CA TRP A 76 11.04 21.37 8.31
C TRP A 76 11.44 22.52 7.39
N ASN A 77 12.52 22.37 6.64
CA ASN A 77 13.02 23.43 5.75
C ASN A 77 12.21 23.57 4.46
N HIS A 78 11.53 22.53 4.02
CA HIS A 78 10.77 22.54 2.77
C HIS A 78 9.25 22.61 2.96
N ARG A 79 8.77 22.72 4.21
CA ARG A 79 7.33 22.73 4.53
C ARG A 79 6.55 23.86 3.86
N ASP A 80 7.20 25.01 3.66
CA ASP A 80 6.57 26.21 3.10
C ASP A 80 6.75 26.30 1.57
N VAL A 81 7.62 25.45 1.00
CA VAL A 81 8.00 25.48 -0.42
C VAL A 81 7.40 24.30 -1.20
N LEU A 82 7.26 23.13 -0.57
CA LEU A 82 6.78 21.91 -1.20
C LEU A 82 5.46 21.44 -0.59
N THR A 83 4.59 20.91 -1.44
CA THR A 83 3.35 20.26 -0.98
C THR A 83 3.66 18.95 -0.26
N VAL A 84 2.75 18.53 0.64
CA VAL A 84 2.83 17.26 1.37
C VAL A 84 3.06 16.07 0.43
N GLU A 85 2.39 16.06 -0.72
CA GLU A 85 2.55 15.01 -1.74
C GLU A 85 4.00 14.92 -2.25
N LYS A 86 4.62 16.06 -2.56
CA LYS A 86 6.01 16.11 -3.03
C LYS A 86 6.99 15.71 -1.94
N LEU A 87 6.74 16.13 -0.69
CA LEU A 87 7.54 15.72 0.46
C LEU A 87 7.47 14.21 0.70
N ALA A 88 6.25 13.65 0.68
CA ALA A 88 5.99 12.22 0.81
C ALA A 88 6.67 11.41 -0.28
N ALA A 89 6.54 11.84 -1.54
CA ALA A 89 7.16 11.18 -2.67
C ALA A 89 8.70 11.17 -2.58
N ARG A 90 9.31 12.28 -2.12
CA ARG A 90 10.77 12.41 -2.03
C ARG A 90 11.35 11.65 -0.85
N LEU A 91 10.62 11.57 0.27
CA LEU A 91 11.02 10.83 1.46
C LEU A 91 10.59 9.35 1.41
N ASN A 92 9.89 8.95 0.35
CA ASN A 92 9.28 7.63 0.20
C ASN A 92 8.45 7.25 1.45
N ARG A 93 7.64 8.19 1.94
CA ARG A 93 6.76 8.02 3.11
C ARG A 93 5.32 8.30 2.75
N GLU A 94 4.40 7.79 3.58
CA GLU A 94 2.98 8.07 3.44
C GLU A 94 2.69 9.55 3.73
N GLN A 95 1.74 10.12 2.99
CA GLN A 95 1.36 11.52 3.14
C GLN A 95 0.84 11.82 4.56
N GLU A 96 0.03 10.92 5.11
CA GLU A 96 -0.47 11.02 6.49
C GLU A 96 0.66 11.08 7.51
N ALA A 97 1.69 10.24 7.34
CA ALA A 97 2.87 10.24 8.21
C ALA A 97 3.66 11.56 8.12
N VAL A 98 3.78 12.14 6.93
CA VAL A 98 4.39 13.46 6.73
C VAL A 98 3.60 14.56 7.44
N VAL A 99 2.27 14.57 7.31
CA VAL A 99 1.40 15.54 7.98
C VAL A 99 1.53 15.44 9.49
N ALA A 100 1.44 14.22 10.03
CA ALA A 100 1.60 13.97 11.46
C ALA A 100 2.96 14.45 11.98
N LYS A 101 4.02 14.21 11.19
CA LYS A 101 5.37 14.64 11.57
C LYS A 101 5.54 16.16 11.56
N LEU A 102 5.02 16.84 10.55
CA LEU A 102 5.05 18.31 10.47
C LEU A 102 4.29 18.94 11.65
N GLN A 103 3.13 18.40 12.02
CA GLN A 103 2.38 18.84 13.20
C GLN A 103 3.18 18.61 14.49
N GLN A 104 3.87 17.48 14.62
CA GLN A 104 4.73 17.20 15.77
C GLN A 104 5.89 18.20 15.88
N LEU A 105 6.56 18.50 14.77
CA LEU A 105 7.67 19.47 14.72
C LEU A 105 7.19 20.90 15.01
N ALA A 106 6.02 21.28 14.49
CA ALA A 106 5.40 22.57 14.79
C ALA A 106 5.06 22.72 16.28
N LYS A 107 4.51 21.67 16.92
CA LYS A 107 4.22 21.67 18.36
C LYS A 107 5.48 21.75 19.23
N LYS A 108 6.61 21.22 18.76
CA LYS A 108 7.91 21.30 19.45
C LYS A 108 8.64 22.64 19.24
N GLY A 109 8.11 23.53 18.40
CA GLY A 109 8.78 24.79 18.05
C GLY A 109 9.97 24.62 17.10
N GLY A 110 10.11 23.47 16.44
CA GLY A 110 11.20 23.18 15.49
C GLY A 110 11.88 21.83 15.73
N ILE A 111 13.08 21.69 15.17
CA ILE A 111 13.93 20.50 15.32
C ILE A 111 14.82 20.71 16.55
N SER A 112 14.58 19.95 17.61
CA SER A 112 15.48 19.93 18.76
C SER A 112 16.71 19.07 18.40
N HIS A 113 17.81 19.74 18.08
CA HIS A 113 19.11 19.09 17.95
C HIS A 113 19.51 18.60 19.36
N VAL A 114 19.34 17.32 19.64
CA VAL A 114 20.05 16.67 20.74
C VAL A 114 21.25 15.99 20.08
N GLY A 115 22.42 16.62 20.26
CA GLY A 115 23.71 16.05 19.87
C GLY A 115 24.09 14.84 20.70
#